data_AF-A0A1A8FKM3-F1
#
_entry.id   AF-A0A1A8FKM3-F1
#
_cell.length_a   1.000
_cell.length_b   1.000
_cell.length_c   1.000
_cell.angle_alpha   90.00
_cell.angle_beta   90.00
_cell.angle_gamma   90.00
#
_symmetry.space_group_name_H-M   'P 1'
#
loop_
_entity.id
_entity.type
_entity.pdbx_description
1 polymer ?
#
loop_
_entity_poly.entity_id
_entity_poly.type
_entity_poly.pdbx_seq_one_letter_code
_entity_poly.pdbx_strand_id
1 'polypeptide(L)'
;AQVDQSVFEELIRERLPELAEQVPDLSTLSSVSLSWFLTLFLSVLPFHSAVCVVDCFFFQGIKAIFKLGLAVLEANAAQLSACTDDGQALMILTSFLDRVGSEETPGAALCPPAEENSGSDADIPAVGHINITVLINESLEKFRDLTVRQIERLRCLHRIQVLQAHEDTIKENALRLVTPDVSISPENMSDIYDLFKTEHFISLYWGDSSSAAAAEAAAWQYSDSGRSFVERQYRLDRPQFKSLYGLLAPWPAVSNQHTDTLANRTFTLLDQDHDNLVTFKEFSSWLDTLYCEELNEKIRLLYRLHIPPALTEHEEDSSLRSTLLSTNRPLYLNKEPSVPAGAEEAVKDYQEQLKQMLQDLTKEKKKDVDQPLPLMNQ
;
A
#
# COMPACT_ATOMS: atom_id res chain seq x y z
N ALA A 1 -18.43 6.50 -1.35
CA ALA A 1 -18.28 6.65 0.11
C ALA A 1 -17.27 7.75 0.43
N GLN A 2 -15.97 7.48 0.60
CA GLN A 2 -15.00 8.55 0.96
C GLN A 2 -14.91 9.68 -0.08
N VAL A 3 -15.02 9.38 -1.37
CA VAL A 3 -15.10 10.42 -2.41
C VAL A 3 -16.34 11.31 -2.23
N ASP A 4 -17.51 10.71 -1.94
CA ASP A 4 -18.75 11.48 -1.73
C ASP A 4 -18.71 12.31 -0.45
N GLN A 5 -17.98 11.84 0.58
CA GLN A 5 -17.69 12.60 1.79
C GLN A 5 -16.90 13.87 1.46
N SER A 6 -15.79 13.76 0.72
CA SER A 6 -15.02 14.94 0.28
C SER A 6 -15.85 15.90 -0.59
N VAL A 7 -16.64 15.34 -1.53
CA VAL A 7 -17.57 16.13 -2.36
C VAL A 7 -18.57 16.90 -1.49
N PHE A 8 -19.12 16.26 -0.47
CA PHE A 8 -20.08 16.92 0.40
C PHE A 8 -19.44 17.99 1.27
N GLU A 9 -18.23 17.76 1.76
CA GLU A 9 -17.47 18.79 2.50
C GLU A 9 -17.21 20.04 1.63
N GLU A 10 -16.83 19.85 0.37
CA GLU A 10 -16.67 20.97 -0.57
C GLU A 10 -18.01 21.67 -0.84
N LEU A 11 -19.11 20.92 -0.97
CA LEU A 11 -20.45 21.49 -1.13
C LEU A 11 -20.91 22.28 0.11
N ILE A 12 -20.58 21.84 1.33
CA ILE A 12 -20.85 22.62 2.55
C ILE A 12 -20.12 23.96 2.48
N ARG A 13 -18.84 23.95 2.08
CA ARG A 13 -18.03 25.17 1.94
C ARG A 13 -18.56 26.12 0.86
N GLU A 14 -19.04 25.59 -0.26
CA GLU A 14 -19.61 26.40 -1.35
C GLU A 14 -21.01 26.94 -1.04
N ARG A 15 -21.85 26.16 -0.35
CA ARG A 15 -23.30 26.43 -0.22
C ARG A 15 -23.72 26.93 1.15
N LEU A 16 -22.94 26.66 2.19
CA LEU A 16 -23.17 27.07 3.56
C LEU A 16 -21.91 27.77 4.12
N PRO A 17 -21.46 28.89 3.50
CA PRO A 17 -20.21 29.54 3.88
C PRO A 17 -20.22 30.04 5.33
N GLU A 18 -21.37 30.50 5.84
CA GLU A 18 -21.53 30.94 7.22
C GLU A 18 -21.24 29.80 8.22
N LEU A 19 -21.67 28.58 7.89
CA LEU A 19 -21.39 27.39 8.69
C LEU A 19 -19.92 26.99 8.59
N ALA A 20 -19.33 27.06 7.39
CA ALA A 20 -17.93 26.72 7.15
C ALA A 20 -16.93 27.70 7.80
N GLU A 21 -17.30 28.96 7.98
CA GLU A 21 -16.48 29.94 8.71
C GLU A 21 -16.52 29.71 10.23
N GLN A 22 -17.66 29.27 10.75
CA GLN A 22 -17.87 29.10 12.19
C GLN A 22 -17.46 27.71 12.69
N VAL A 23 -17.48 26.70 11.83
CA VAL A 23 -17.05 25.33 12.12
C VAL A 23 -15.72 25.06 11.39
N PRO A 24 -14.57 25.21 12.07
CA PRO A 24 -13.27 25.12 11.42
C PRO A 24 -12.94 23.70 10.93
N ASP A 25 -13.54 22.68 11.53
CA ASP A 25 -13.39 21.29 11.10
C ASP A 25 -14.71 20.73 10.56
N LEU A 26 -14.87 20.80 9.24
CA LEU A 26 -16.03 20.23 8.53
C LEU A 26 -15.95 18.71 8.40
N SER A 27 -14.80 18.09 8.73
CA SER A 27 -14.61 16.65 8.55
C SER A 27 -15.56 15.84 9.43
N THR A 28 -15.87 16.33 10.64
CA THR A 28 -16.89 15.74 11.51
C THR A 28 -18.26 15.73 10.83
N LEU A 29 -18.74 16.88 10.37
CA LEU A 29 -20.06 16.98 9.71
C LEU A 29 -20.14 16.12 8.45
N SER A 30 -19.03 16.06 7.70
CA SER A 30 -18.91 15.20 6.53
C SER A 30 -18.87 13.70 6.88
N SER A 31 -18.22 13.34 7.99
CA SER A 31 -18.20 11.96 8.51
C SER A 31 -19.58 11.50 8.96
N VAL A 32 -20.35 12.36 9.63
CA VAL A 32 -21.73 12.07 10.03
C VAL A 32 -22.62 11.86 8.80
N SER A 33 -22.50 12.72 7.79
CA SER A 33 -23.32 12.64 6.57
C SER A 33 -22.98 11.43 5.69
N LEU A 34 -21.79 10.84 5.83
CA LEU A 34 -21.45 9.57 5.20
C LEU A 34 -22.46 8.47 5.55
N SER A 35 -22.88 8.39 6.81
CA SER A 35 -23.89 7.42 7.25
C SER A 35 -25.25 7.66 6.59
N TRP A 36 -25.62 8.92 6.36
CA TRP A 36 -26.86 9.29 5.67
C TRP A 36 -26.84 8.86 4.21
N PHE A 37 -25.69 9.02 3.53
CA PHE A 37 -25.54 8.65 2.13
C PHE A 37 -25.51 7.14 1.92
N LEU A 38 -24.84 6.41 2.82
CA LEU A 38 -24.77 4.94 2.75
C LEU A 38 -26.14 4.30 2.99
N THR A 39 -26.96 4.90 3.85
CA THR A 39 -28.27 4.35 4.22
C THR A 39 -29.44 5.05 3.55
N LEU A 40 -29.20 6.06 2.68
CA LEU A 40 -30.24 6.92 2.12
C LEU A 40 -31.18 7.50 3.19
N PHE A 41 -30.61 7.92 4.32
CA PHE A 41 -31.30 8.37 5.53
C PHE A 41 -32.20 7.34 6.23
N LEU A 42 -32.24 6.08 5.79
CA LEU A 42 -33.09 5.03 6.38
C LEU A 42 -32.79 4.76 7.85
N SER A 43 -31.55 4.97 8.30
CA SER A 43 -31.16 4.70 9.69
C SER A 43 -31.38 5.87 10.64
N VAL A 44 -31.71 7.06 10.12
CA VAL A 44 -31.76 8.32 10.90
C VAL A 44 -33.11 9.03 10.81
N LEU A 45 -33.97 8.63 9.89
CA LEU A 45 -35.33 9.18 9.76
C LEU A 45 -36.39 8.14 10.18
N PRO A 46 -37.53 8.59 10.71
CA PRO A 46 -38.72 7.74 10.87
C PRO A 46 -39.11 7.08 9.55
N PHE A 47 -39.61 5.83 9.62
CA PHE A 47 -39.86 4.99 8.44
C PHE A 47 -40.65 5.69 7.32
N HIS A 48 -41.75 6.36 7.65
CA HIS A 48 -42.58 7.05 6.65
C HIS A 48 -41.80 8.17 5.93
N SER A 49 -41.04 8.98 6.67
CA SER A 49 -40.19 10.01 6.10
C SER A 49 -39.07 9.43 5.24
N ALA A 50 -38.45 8.35 5.70
CA ALA A 50 -37.36 7.71 4.99
C ALA A 50 -37.81 7.15 3.63
N VAL A 51 -39.01 6.56 3.55
CA VAL A 51 -39.59 6.10 2.27
C VAL A 51 -39.79 7.25 1.28
N CYS A 52 -40.27 8.42 1.74
CA CYS A 52 -40.39 9.60 0.86
C CYS A 52 -39.03 10.06 0.30
N VAL A 53 -37.96 9.97 1.09
CA VAL A 53 -36.59 10.30 0.64
C VAL A 53 -36.11 9.29 -0.41
N VAL A 54 -36.38 8.00 -0.19
CA VAL A 54 -36.05 6.92 -1.14
C VAL A 54 -36.81 7.10 -2.46
N ASP A 55 -38.09 7.48 -2.42
CA ASP A 55 -38.86 7.80 -3.63
C ASP A 55 -38.23 8.96 -4.43
N CYS A 56 -37.80 10.01 -3.73
CA CYS A 56 -37.08 11.13 -4.35
C CYS A 56 -35.74 10.72 -4.93
N PHE A 57 -35.03 9.79 -4.28
CA PHE A 57 -33.79 9.22 -4.80
C PHE A 57 -34.02 8.43 -6.09
N PHE A 58 -35.07 7.60 -6.17
CA PHE A 58 -35.37 6.88 -7.41
C PHE A 58 -35.79 7.79 -8.55
N PHE A 59 -36.49 8.90 -8.26
CA PHE A 59 -36.94 9.84 -9.28
C PHE A 59 -35.82 10.79 -9.75
N GLN A 60 -35.05 11.37 -8.84
CA GLN A 60 -34.06 12.41 -9.14
C GLN A 60 -32.61 11.93 -9.09
N GLY A 61 -32.35 10.74 -8.57
CA GLY A 61 -31.03 10.20 -8.32
C GLY A 61 -30.34 10.80 -7.10
N ILE A 62 -29.04 10.56 -7.01
CA ILE A 62 -28.21 10.92 -5.86
C ILE A 62 -28.21 12.41 -5.51
N LYS A 63 -28.47 13.31 -6.48
CA LYS A 63 -28.54 14.75 -6.22
C LYS A 63 -29.59 15.11 -5.16
N ALA A 64 -30.70 14.36 -5.08
CA ALA A 64 -31.73 14.63 -4.07
C ALA A 64 -31.19 14.42 -2.64
N ILE A 65 -30.33 13.41 -2.47
CA ILE A 65 -29.69 13.09 -1.19
C ILE A 65 -28.70 14.18 -0.77
N PHE A 66 -27.89 14.68 -1.71
CA PHE A 66 -26.98 15.80 -1.45
C PHE A 66 -27.74 17.08 -1.06
N LYS A 67 -28.82 17.40 -1.78
CA LYS A 67 -29.66 18.57 -1.48
C LYS A 67 -30.32 18.46 -0.11
N LEU A 68 -30.86 17.29 0.21
CA LEU A 68 -31.47 17.03 1.51
C LEU A 68 -30.45 17.15 2.65
N GLY A 69 -29.25 16.57 2.47
CA GLY A 69 -28.15 16.70 3.45
C GLY A 69 -27.76 18.16 3.70
N LEU A 70 -27.65 18.98 2.64
CA LEU A 70 -27.36 20.40 2.79
C LEU A 70 -28.50 21.13 3.52
N ALA A 71 -29.76 20.82 3.22
CA ALA A 71 -30.91 21.43 3.89
C ALA A 71 -30.96 21.07 5.39
N VAL A 72 -30.62 19.83 5.75
CA VAL A 72 -30.54 19.40 7.15
C VAL A 72 -29.43 20.18 7.89
N LEU A 73 -28.27 20.37 7.27
CA LEU A 73 -27.18 21.16 7.88
C LEU A 73 -27.55 22.64 8.00
N GLU A 74 -28.16 23.21 6.96
CA GLU A 74 -28.61 24.61 6.95
C GLU A 74 -29.64 24.88 8.05
N ALA A 75 -30.65 24.00 8.18
CA ALA A 75 -31.69 24.13 9.20
C ALA A 75 -31.14 24.11 10.64
N ASN A 76 -29.98 23.48 10.83
CA ASN A 76 -29.31 23.39 12.12
C ASN A 76 -28.06 24.30 12.22
N ALA A 77 -27.78 25.15 11.22
CA ALA A 77 -26.51 25.87 11.12
C ALA A 77 -26.18 26.70 12.36
N ALA A 78 -27.15 27.43 12.91
CA ALA A 78 -26.97 28.26 14.10
C ALA A 78 -26.70 27.43 15.39
N GLN A 79 -27.25 26.22 15.47
CA GLN A 79 -26.97 25.33 16.60
C GLN A 79 -25.61 24.64 16.43
N LEU A 80 -25.30 24.24 15.20
CA LEU A 80 -24.03 23.62 14.84
C LEU A 80 -22.84 24.56 15.04
N SER A 81 -23.00 25.86 14.79
CA SER A 81 -21.94 26.83 15.02
C SER A 81 -21.71 27.16 16.49
N ALA A 82 -22.70 26.90 17.35
CA ALA A 82 -22.57 27.03 18.80
C ALA A 82 -22.02 25.75 19.46
N CYS A 83 -21.87 24.65 18.71
CA CYS A 83 -21.36 23.38 19.23
C CYS A 83 -19.91 23.53 19.71
N THR A 84 -19.64 22.92 20.86
CA THR A 84 -18.28 22.89 21.43
C THR A 84 -17.52 21.61 21.07
N ASP A 85 -18.24 20.54 20.76
CA ASP A 85 -17.68 19.22 20.46
C ASP A 85 -18.51 18.48 19.38
N ASP A 86 -17.88 17.47 18.78
CA ASP A 86 -18.46 16.62 17.74
C ASP A 86 -19.70 15.86 18.21
N GLY A 87 -19.75 15.51 19.51
CA GLY A 87 -20.86 14.77 20.12
C GLY A 87 -22.13 15.61 20.20
N GLN A 88 -22.02 16.89 20.52
CA GLN A 88 -23.12 17.85 20.54
C GLN A 88 -23.68 18.06 19.14
N ALA A 89 -22.83 18.19 18.12
CA ALA A 89 -23.25 18.30 16.72
C ALA A 89 -24.05 17.05 16.28
N LEU A 90 -23.57 15.86 16.64
CA LEU A 90 -24.29 14.60 16.42
C LEU A 90 -25.66 14.57 17.11
N MET A 91 -25.76 14.99 18.37
CA MET A 91 -27.01 15.03 19.12
C MET A 91 -28.02 16.03 18.52
N ILE A 92 -27.55 17.19 18.05
CA ILE A 92 -28.40 18.18 17.38
C ILE A 92 -28.97 17.60 16.08
N LEU A 93 -28.13 17.00 15.24
CA LEU A 93 -28.55 16.44 13.96
C LEU A 93 -29.49 15.24 14.11
N THR A 94 -29.19 14.32 15.03
CA THR A 94 -30.05 13.17 15.33
C THR A 94 -31.40 13.62 15.88
N SER A 95 -31.41 14.52 16.88
CA SER A 95 -32.66 15.04 17.44
C SER A 95 -33.50 15.84 16.44
N PHE A 96 -32.86 16.52 15.47
CA PHE A 96 -33.57 17.16 14.37
C PHE A 96 -34.24 16.12 13.47
N LEU A 97 -33.48 15.11 12.99
CA LEU A 97 -33.98 14.10 12.07
C LEU A 97 -35.08 13.22 12.69
N ASP A 98 -35.01 12.93 13.98
CA ASP A 98 -36.06 12.20 14.72
C ASP A 98 -37.39 12.95 14.74
N ARG A 99 -37.36 14.30 14.71
CA ARG A 99 -38.56 15.15 14.67
C ARG A 99 -39.17 15.25 13.28
N VAL A 100 -38.44 14.86 12.23
CA VAL A 100 -38.90 14.92 10.83
C VAL A 100 -39.81 13.73 10.54
N GLY A 101 -41.12 13.86 10.80
CA GLY A 101 -42.12 12.85 10.42
C GLY A 101 -43.03 12.29 11.51
N SER A 102 -43.00 12.81 12.74
CA SER A 102 -44.03 12.48 13.73
C SER A 102 -45.33 13.24 13.41
N GLU A 103 -46.05 12.79 12.39
CA GLU A 103 -47.50 12.90 12.44
C GLU A 103 -47.99 11.71 13.28
N GLU A 104 -48.32 11.97 14.55
CA GLU A 104 -49.16 11.02 15.28
C GLU A 104 -50.43 10.82 14.47
N THR A 105 -50.67 9.58 14.06
CA THR A 105 -51.88 9.15 13.38
C THR A 105 -53.09 9.48 14.26
N PRO A 106 -54.02 10.36 13.87
CA PRO A 106 -55.29 10.48 14.58
C PRO A 106 -56.20 9.35 14.08
N GLY A 107 -56.01 8.15 14.64
CA GLY A 107 -56.62 6.93 14.07
C GLY A 107 -56.69 5.73 15.01
N ALA A 108 -56.96 5.92 16.30
CA ALA A 108 -57.49 4.84 17.13
C ALA A 108 -58.40 5.40 18.24
N ALA A 109 -59.69 5.07 18.13
CA ALA A 109 -60.79 5.22 19.09
C ALA A 109 -61.66 6.48 18.99
N LEU A 110 -62.74 6.33 18.20
CA LEU A 110 -64.03 6.99 18.40
C LEU A 110 -64.61 6.66 19.78
N CYS A 111 -64.73 7.65 20.68
CA CYS A 111 -65.76 7.74 21.74
C CYS A 111 -65.84 9.18 22.28
N PRO A 112 -67.04 9.81 22.36
CA PRO A 112 -67.27 10.97 23.22
C PRO A 112 -68.26 10.63 24.36
N PRO A 113 -68.53 11.54 25.32
CA PRO A 113 -67.59 12.25 26.19
C PRO A 113 -68.00 12.10 27.68
N ALA A 114 -67.11 12.45 28.61
CA ALA A 114 -67.50 12.79 29.98
C ALA A 114 -66.56 13.88 30.53
N GLU A 115 -67.17 14.82 31.24
CA GLU A 115 -66.73 16.19 31.53
C GLU A 115 -65.74 16.35 32.71
N GLU A 116 -65.11 17.53 32.71
CA GLU A 116 -64.57 18.31 33.85
C GLU A 116 -63.38 17.76 34.65
N ASN A 117 -62.22 18.46 34.62
CA ASN A 117 -61.96 19.64 35.46
C ASN A 117 -60.46 20.06 35.44
N SER A 118 -60.24 21.38 35.25
CA SER A 118 -59.20 22.23 35.88
C SER A 118 -57.68 21.99 35.69
N GLY A 119 -56.97 23.07 35.33
CA GLY A 119 -55.61 23.34 35.84
C GLY A 119 -54.58 23.78 34.80
N SER A 120 -54.29 25.07 34.77
CA SER A 120 -53.16 25.75 34.10
C SER A 120 -51.78 25.19 34.48
N ASP A 121 -50.83 25.11 33.56
CA ASP A 121 -49.66 26.02 33.50
C ASP A 121 -48.60 25.56 32.46
N ALA A 122 -47.82 26.56 32.03
CA ALA A 122 -46.59 26.52 31.23
C ALA A 122 -46.74 26.32 29.71
N ASP A 123 -46.71 27.47 29.02
CA ASP A 123 -46.20 27.64 27.67
C ASP A 123 -44.85 26.94 27.49
N ILE A 124 -44.89 25.70 27.01
CA ILE A 124 -43.75 25.08 26.32
C ILE A 124 -43.91 25.51 24.86
N PRO A 125 -42.97 26.24 24.25
CA PRO A 125 -43.09 26.58 22.84
C PRO A 125 -43.15 25.26 22.07
N ALA A 126 -44.30 25.01 21.42
CA ALA A 126 -44.51 23.83 20.63
C ALA A 126 -43.34 23.68 19.65
N VAL A 127 -42.46 22.72 19.93
CA VAL A 127 -41.31 22.41 19.09
C VAL A 127 -41.89 21.87 17.78
N GLY A 128 -42.00 22.76 16.79
CA GLY A 128 -42.74 22.51 15.57
C GLY A 128 -42.28 21.23 14.89
N HIS A 129 -43.21 20.31 14.64
CA HIS A 129 -42.97 19.13 13.83
C HIS A 129 -42.63 19.57 12.40
N ILE A 130 -41.52 19.08 11.88
CA ILE A 130 -41.07 19.40 10.52
C ILE A 130 -41.60 18.32 9.60
N ASN A 131 -42.49 18.70 8.69
CA ASN A 131 -43.00 17.76 7.70
C ASN A 131 -41.90 17.45 6.67
N ILE A 132 -41.63 16.15 6.45
CA ILE A 132 -40.61 15.68 5.51
C ILE A 132 -40.81 16.22 4.09
N THR A 133 -42.06 16.35 3.63
CA THR A 133 -42.36 16.86 2.28
C THR A 133 -41.96 18.31 2.14
N VAL A 134 -42.12 19.11 3.20
CA VAL A 134 -41.70 20.51 3.23
C VAL A 134 -40.17 20.58 3.17
N LEU A 135 -39.48 19.78 3.99
CA LEU A 135 -38.01 19.72 3.99
C LEU A 135 -37.44 19.30 2.63
N ILE A 136 -38.04 18.30 1.99
CA ILE A 136 -37.66 17.87 0.64
C ILE A 136 -37.87 19.01 -0.37
N ASN A 137 -39.05 19.64 -0.38
CA ASN A 137 -39.35 20.72 -1.31
C ASN A 137 -38.40 21.91 -1.12
N GLU A 138 -38.16 22.32 0.13
CA GLU A 138 -37.21 23.38 0.48
C GLU A 138 -35.80 23.04 -0.01
N SER A 139 -35.34 21.80 0.19
CA SER A 139 -34.04 21.34 -0.29
C SER A 139 -33.92 21.42 -1.83
N LEU A 140 -35.00 21.11 -2.55
CA LEU A 140 -35.03 21.11 -4.01
C LEU A 140 -35.09 22.52 -4.59
N GLU A 141 -35.75 23.45 -3.90
CA GLU A 141 -35.84 24.85 -4.29
C GLU A 141 -34.55 25.61 -4.00
N LYS A 142 -34.04 25.53 -2.78
CA LYS A 142 -32.81 26.24 -2.36
C LYS A 142 -31.58 25.76 -3.10
N PHE A 143 -31.41 24.45 -3.24
CA PHE A 143 -30.23 23.84 -3.92
C PHE A 143 -30.59 23.38 -5.34
N ARG A 144 -31.46 24.11 -6.05
CA ARG A 144 -31.92 23.76 -7.40
C ARG A 144 -30.78 23.62 -8.39
N ASP A 145 -29.79 24.49 -8.27
CA ASP A 145 -28.63 24.63 -9.15
C ASP A 145 -27.61 23.50 -9.00
N LEU A 146 -27.69 22.69 -7.94
CA LEU A 146 -26.87 21.49 -7.80
C LEU A 146 -27.28 20.45 -8.86
N THR A 147 -26.44 20.33 -9.88
CA THR A 147 -26.63 19.39 -11.00
C THR A 147 -25.81 18.12 -10.83
N VAL A 148 -26.26 17.03 -11.46
CA VAL A 148 -25.49 15.77 -11.50
C VAL A 148 -24.11 15.98 -12.12
N ARG A 149 -23.99 16.85 -13.13
CA ARG A 149 -22.71 17.16 -13.77
C ARG A 149 -21.72 17.83 -12.81
N GLN A 150 -22.19 18.70 -11.92
CA GLN A 150 -21.34 19.31 -10.91
C GLN A 150 -20.89 18.27 -9.88
N ILE A 151 -21.79 17.42 -9.39
CA ILE A 151 -21.44 16.34 -8.46
C ILE A 151 -20.40 15.39 -9.09
N GLU A 152 -20.59 14.98 -10.34
CA GLU A 152 -19.61 14.13 -11.04
C GLU A 152 -18.27 14.83 -11.26
N ARG A 153 -18.27 16.13 -11.56
CA ARG A 153 -17.01 16.90 -11.67
C ARG A 153 -16.27 16.89 -10.34
N LEU A 154 -16.96 17.15 -9.22
CA LEU A 154 -16.37 17.11 -7.88
C LEU A 154 -15.88 15.70 -7.53
N ARG A 155 -16.64 14.65 -7.88
CA ARG A 155 -16.21 13.27 -7.71
C ARG A 155 -14.93 12.98 -8.47
N CYS A 156 -14.81 13.42 -9.73
CA CYS A 156 -13.60 13.24 -10.51
C CYS A 156 -12.39 13.93 -9.86
N LEU A 157 -12.56 15.17 -9.37
CA LEU A 157 -11.51 15.92 -8.71
C LEU A 157 -11.05 15.23 -7.42
N HIS A 158 -11.99 14.93 -6.52
CA HIS A 158 -11.67 14.30 -5.24
C HIS A 158 -11.27 12.84 -5.37
N ARG A 159 -11.70 12.12 -6.43
CA ARG A 159 -11.28 10.72 -6.63
C ARG A 159 -9.77 10.61 -6.73
N ILE A 160 -9.12 11.51 -7.45
CA ILE A 160 -7.66 11.49 -7.57
C ILE A 160 -7.01 11.75 -6.22
N GLN A 161 -7.47 12.77 -5.49
CA GLN A 161 -6.95 13.13 -4.18
C GLN A 161 -7.13 12.01 -3.14
N VAL A 162 -8.31 11.40 -3.10
CA VAL A 162 -8.61 10.27 -2.20
C VAL A 162 -7.75 9.07 -2.56
N LEU A 163 -7.56 8.76 -3.84
CA LEU A 163 -6.66 7.69 -4.28
C LEU A 163 -5.22 7.98 -3.88
N GLN A 164 -4.73 9.21 -4.04
CA GLN A 164 -3.39 9.61 -3.61
C GLN A 164 -3.21 9.47 -2.10
N ALA A 165 -4.13 10.01 -1.29
CA ALA A 165 -4.07 9.88 0.17
C ALA A 165 -4.09 8.41 0.63
N HIS A 166 -4.84 7.58 -0.09
CA HIS A 166 -4.89 6.14 0.17
C HIS A 166 -3.58 5.43 -0.21
N GLU A 167 -2.97 5.81 -1.33
CA GLU A 167 -1.64 5.34 -1.73
C GLU A 167 -0.56 5.76 -0.74
N ASP A 168 -0.60 7.00 -0.26
CA ASP A 168 0.32 7.52 0.75
C ASP A 168 0.17 6.74 2.07
N THR A 169 -1.07 6.43 2.47
CA THR A 169 -1.33 5.61 3.65
C THR A 169 -0.78 4.18 3.49
N ILE A 170 -0.91 3.59 2.29
CA ILE A 170 -0.34 2.26 2.00
C ILE A 170 1.19 2.31 2.07
N LYS A 171 1.81 3.32 1.45
CA LYS A 171 3.26 3.54 1.50
C LYS A 171 3.74 3.66 2.94
N GLU A 172 3.12 4.53 3.71
CA GLU A 172 3.49 4.78 5.11
C GLU A 172 3.35 3.51 5.97
N ASN A 173 2.30 2.72 5.73
CA ASN A 173 2.10 1.43 6.39
C ASN A 173 3.17 0.40 6.01
N ALA A 174 3.55 0.34 4.73
CA ALA A 174 4.61 -0.55 4.25
C ALA A 174 5.99 -0.16 4.83
N LEU A 175 6.31 1.14 4.83
CA LEU A 175 7.54 1.65 5.44
C LEU A 175 7.57 1.31 6.93
N ARG A 176 6.51 1.59 7.68
CA ARG A 176 6.42 1.27 9.12
C ARG A 176 6.64 -0.20 9.43
N LEU A 177 6.23 -1.10 8.54
CA LEU A 177 6.41 -2.55 8.69
C LEU A 177 7.86 -2.99 8.49
N VAL A 178 8.59 -2.31 7.61
CA VAL A 178 9.95 -2.70 7.18
C VAL A 178 11.05 -2.00 7.98
N THR A 179 10.84 -0.73 8.37
CA THR A 179 11.81 0.07 9.14
C THR A 179 12.42 -0.65 10.37
N PRO A 180 11.70 -1.45 11.18
CA PRO A 180 12.35 -2.13 12.32
C PRO A 180 13.32 -3.25 11.92
N ASP A 181 13.16 -3.83 10.72
CA ASP A 181 13.94 -4.99 10.25
C ASP A 181 15.15 -4.58 9.40
N VAL A 182 15.28 -3.29 9.06
CA VAL A 182 16.22 -2.77 8.06
C VAL A 182 17.03 -1.60 8.64
N SER A 183 18.33 -1.54 8.33
CA SER A 183 19.25 -0.49 8.81
C SER A 183 19.32 0.73 7.88
N ILE A 184 18.71 0.69 6.70
CA ILE A 184 18.59 1.81 5.75
C ILE A 184 17.79 2.97 6.37
N SER A 185 18.19 4.22 6.08
CA SER A 185 17.48 5.41 6.56
C SER A 185 16.04 5.49 6.03
N PRO A 186 15.10 6.06 6.81
CA PRO A 186 13.68 6.14 6.41
C PRO A 186 13.45 6.96 5.14
N GLU A 187 14.27 7.99 4.90
CA GLU A 187 14.23 8.81 3.67
C GLU A 187 14.56 7.96 2.44
N ASN A 188 15.68 7.23 2.48
CA ASN A 188 16.08 6.35 1.38
C ASN A 188 15.07 5.21 1.18
N MET A 189 14.49 4.67 2.26
CA MET A 189 13.46 3.64 2.19
C MET A 189 12.19 4.12 1.48
N SER A 190 11.81 5.39 1.67
CA SER A 190 10.73 6.03 0.91
C SER A 190 11.05 6.09 -0.59
N ASP A 191 12.27 6.49 -0.95
CA ASP A 191 12.69 6.57 -2.36
C ASP A 191 12.77 5.17 -3.01
N ILE A 192 13.27 4.18 -2.27
CA ILE A 192 13.31 2.78 -2.70
C ILE A 192 11.89 2.25 -2.94
N TYR A 193 10.93 2.60 -2.08
CA TYR A 193 9.52 2.24 -2.27
C TYR A 193 8.94 2.87 -3.54
N ASP A 194 9.23 4.14 -3.80
CA ASP A 194 8.75 4.82 -5.01
C ASP A 194 9.37 4.22 -6.27
N LEU A 195 10.64 3.85 -6.23
CA LEU A 195 11.32 3.15 -7.33
C LEU A 195 10.72 1.75 -7.55
N PHE A 196 10.50 0.98 -6.47
CA PHE A 196 9.88 -0.33 -6.50
C PHE A 196 8.46 -0.27 -7.09
N LYS A 197 7.66 0.70 -6.64
CA LYS A 197 6.31 0.98 -7.17
C LYS A 197 6.37 1.37 -8.65
N THR A 198 7.34 2.19 -9.04
CA THR A 198 7.50 2.65 -10.42
C THR A 198 7.80 1.48 -11.36
N GLU A 199 8.72 0.58 -11.00
CA GLU A 199 9.04 -0.60 -11.82
C GLU A 199 7.87 -1.59 -11.92
N HIS A 200 7.12 -1.77 -10.84
CA HIS A 200 5.86 -2.53 -10.88
C HIS A 200 4.92 -1.98 -11.96
N PHE A 201 4.76 -0.66 -12.05
CA PHE A 201 3.90 -0.03 -13.06
C PHE A 201 4.51 -0.01 -14.47
N ILE A 202 5.83 0.16 -14.62
CA ILE A 202 6.46 0.25 -15.94
C ILE A 202 6.24 -1.05 -16.72
N SER A 203 6.43 -2.21 -16.10
CA SER A 203 6.23 -3.50 -16.79
C SER A 203 4.75 -3.79 -17.06
N LEU A 204 3.85 -3.36 -16.18
CA LEU A 204 2.39 -3.53 -16.35
C LEU A 204 1.82 -2.70 -17.52
N TYR A 205 2.31 -1.48 -17.73
CA TYR A 205 1.78 -0.58 -18.77
C TYR A 205 2.61 -0.55 -20.06
N TRP A 206 3.92 -0.78 -19.95
CA TRP A 206 4.87 -0.64 -21.06
C TRP A 206 5.65 -1.91 -21.38
N GLY A 207 5.42 -3.01 -20.66
CA GLY A 207 6.00 -4.33 -20.96
C GLY A 207 5.36 -4.99 -22.20
N ASP A 208 6.04 -6.00 -22.74
CA ASP A 208 5.52 -6.82 -23.85
C ASP A 208 4.11 -7.31 -23.49
N SER A 209 3.15 -7.17 -24.42
CA SER A 209 1.70 -7.31 -24.15
C SER A 209 1.29 -8.67 -23.57
N SER A 210 2.16 -9.69 -23.68
CA SER A 210 1.96 -11.02 -23.10
C SER A 210 2.29 -11.10 -21.59
N SER A 211 3.19 -10.26 -21.07
CA SER A 211 3.56 -10.22 -19.64
C SER A 211 2.62 -9.31 -18.86
N ALA A 212 2.25 -8.17 -19.45
CA ALA A 212 1.27 -7.25 -18.88
C ALA A 212 -0.10 -7.91 -18.73
N ALA A 213 -0.61 -8.62 -19.74
CA ALA A 213 -1.90 -9.31 -19.67
C ALA A 213 -1.92 -10.50 -18.68
N ALA A 214 -0.78 -11.19 -18.49
CA ALA A 214 -0.65 -12.27 -17.50
C ALA A 214 -0.56 -11.73 -16.06
N ALA A 215 0.15 -10.63 -15.85
CA ALA A 215 0.24 -9.94 -14.56
C ALA A 215 -1.10 -9.25 -14.20
N GLU A 216 -1.80 -8.67 -15.18
CA GLU A 216 -3.17 -8.16 -15.00
C GLU A 216 -4.13 -9.31 -14.66
N ALA A 217 -4.09 -10.42 -15.41
CA ALA A 217 -4.91 -11.60 -15.12
C ALA A 217 -4.62 -12.21 -13.74
N ALA A 218 -3.36 -12.22 -13.28
CA ALA A 218 -3.00 -12.65 -11.93
C ALA A 218 -3.52 -11.66 -10.86
N ALA A 219 -3.39 -10.35 -11.09
CA ALA A 219 -3.91 -9.32 -10.19
C ALA A 219 -5.45 -9.37 -10.07
N TRP A 220 -6.16 -9.70 -11.16
CA TRP A 220 -7.62 -9.88 -11.15
C TRP A 220 -8.05 -11.25 -10.60
N GLN A 221 -7.31 -12.33 -10.81
CA GLN A 221 -7.64 -13.68 -10.29
C GLN A 221 -7.47 -13.77 -8.76
N TYR A 222 -6.52 -13.04 -8.17
CA TYR A 222 -6.38 -12.95 -6.71
C TYR A 222 -7.43 -12.04 -6.05
N SER A 223 -8.12 -11.20 -6.83
CA SER A 223 -9.18 -10.31 -6.35
C SER A 223 -10.47 -11.06 -5.95
N ASP A 224 -10.67 -12.28 -6.45
CA ASP A 224 -11.91 -13.07 -6.23
C ASP A 224 -11.88 -13.89 -4.92
N SER A 225 -10.75 -13.89 -4.21
CA SER A 225 -10.54 -14.70 -3.00
C SER A 225 -10.73 -13.93 -1.69
N GLY A 226 -11.65 -12.96 -1.60
CA GLY A 226 -12.17 -12.42 -0.32
C GLY A 226 -11.13 -11.98 0.74
N ARG A 227 -9.87 -11.79 0.37
CA ARG A 227 -8.80 -11.44 1.30
C ARG A 227 -8.72 -9.92 1.41
N SER A 228 -8.69 -9.53 2.68
CA SER A 228 -8.64 -8.18 3.21
C SER A 228 -7.81 -7.21 2.35
N PHE A 229 -8.37 -6.02 2.17
CA PHE A 229 -7.80 -4.73 1.74
C PHE A 229 -6.29 -4.47 2.00
N VAL A 230 -5.66 -5.20 2.92
CA VAL A 230 -4.22 -5.23 3.21
C VAL A 230 -3.36 -5.86 2.07
N GLU A 231 -3.95 -6.63 1.15
CA GLU A 231 -3.21 -7.38 0.11
C GLU A 231 -2.93 -6.60 -1.21
N ARG A 232 -3.11 -5.28 -1.25
CA ARG A 232 -2.51 -4.42 -2.30
C ARG A 232 -1.06 -4.05 -1.98
N GLN A 233 -0.26 -5.01 -1.54
CA GLN A 233 1.18 -4.79 -1.52
C GLN A 233 1.68 -4.92 -2.96
N TYR A 234 2.38 -3.89 -3.44
CA TYR A 234 3.10 -3.98 -4.70
C TYR A 234 4.04 -5.19 -4.63
N ARG A 235 4.05 -6.00 -5.69
CA ARG A 235 4.89 -7.20 -5.80
C ARG A 235 5.58 -7.20 -7.16
N LEU A 236 6.82 -7.65 -7.19
CA LEU A 236 7.59 -7.71 -8.42
C LEU A 236 7.63 -9.12 -8.97
N ASP A 237 7.41 -9.24 -10.27
CA ASP A 237 7.73 -10.45 -11.01
C ASP A 237 9.25 -10.55 -11.29
N ARG A 238 9.68 -11.71 -11.79
CA ARG A 238 11.08 -11.96 -12.15
C ARG A 238 11.69 -10.90 -13.09
N PRO A 239 11.03 -10.48 -14.20
CA PRO A 239 11.60 -9.45 -15.08
C PRO A 239 11.67 -8.06 -14.43
N GLN A 240 10.67 -7.65 -13.64
CA GLN A 240 10.68 -6.37 -12.92
C GLN A 240 11.79 -6.33 -11.86
N PHE A 241 11.94 -7.41 -11.08
CA PHE A 241 13.02 -7.51 -10.10
C PHE A 241 14.40 -7.42 -10.77
N LYS A 242 14.58 -8.07 -11.93
CA LYS A 242 15.83 -8.02 -12.70
C LYS A 242 16.19 -6.60 -13.13
N SER A 243 15.21 -5.79 -13.53
CA SER A 243 15.39 -4.37 -13.87
C SER A 243 15.97 -3.60 -12.67
N LEU A 244 15.31 -3.70 -11.51
CA LEU A 244 15.78 -3.08 -10.27
C LEU A 244 17.15 -3.58 -9.83
N TYR A 245 17.38 -4.89 -9.96
CA TYR A 245 18.66 -5.51 -9.61
C TYR A 245 19.81 -4.90 -10.42
N GLY A 246 19.62 -4.68 -11.72
CA GLY A 246 20.61 -4.03 -12.56
C GLY A 246 20.91 -2.58 -12.17
N LEU A 247 19.92 -1.87 -11.62
CA LEU A 247 20.07 -0.48 -11.18
C LEU A 247 20.70 -0.33 -9.78
N LEU A 248 20.35 -1.24 -8.87
CA LEU A 248 20.69 -1.15 -7.45
C LEU A 248 21.85 -2.05 -7.01
N ALA A 249 22.30 -2.98 -7.85
CA ALA A 249 23.43 -3.84 -7.52
C ALA A 249 24.76 -3.05 -7.46
N PRO A 250 25.61 -3.28 -6.44
CA PRO A 250 26.87 -2.55 -6.28
C PRO A 250 28.01 -3.05 -7.19
N TRP A 251 27.88 -4.22 -7.82
CA TRP A 251 28.94 -4.75 -8.68
C TRP A 251 28.87 -4.14 -10.09
N PRO A 252 30.03 -3.81 -10.70
CA PRO A 252 30.07 -3.29 -12.06
C PRO A 252 29.48 -4.32 -13.03
N ALA A 253 28.64 -3.86 -13.95
CA ALA A 253 28.06 -4.68 -15.01
C ALA A 253 29.15 -5.08 -16.03
N VAL A 254 30.01 -6.02 -15.66
CA VAL A 254 31.10 -6.52 -16.53
C VAL A 254 30.55 -7.49 -17.59
N SER A 255 29.37 -8.10 -17.36
CA SER A 255 28.65 -8.93 -18.33
C SER A 255 27.17 -9.02 -17.96
N ASN A 256 26.28 -8.64 -18.89
CA ASN A 256 24.83 -8.72 -18.69
C ASN A 256 24.38 -10.15 -18.36
N GLN A 257 25.02 -11.18 -18.92
CA GLN A 257 24.66 -12.58 -18.65
C GLN A 257 24.89 -12.98 -17.18
N HIS A 258 25.99 -12.52 -16.57
CA HIS A 258 26.29 -12.84 -15.17
C HIS A 258 25.37 -12.09 -14.21
N THR A 259 25.07 -10.82 -14.48
CA THR A 259 24.10 -10.04 -13.71
C THR A 259 22.70 -10.66 -13.79
N ASP A 260 22.30 -11.13 -14.97
CA ASP A 260 21.01 -11.78 -15.20
C ASP A 260 20.87 -13.09 -14.40
N THR A 261 21.91 -13.94 -14.42
CA THR A 261 21.93 -15.18 -13.64
C THR A 261 21.87 -14.89 -12.14
N LEU A 262 22.64 -13.92 -11.64
CA LEU A 262 22.61 -13.56 -10.22
C LEU A 262 21.28 -12.93 -9.81
N ALA A 263 20.64 -12.14 -10.68
CA ALA A 263 19.30 -11.59 -10.43
C ALA A 263 18.27 -12.72 -10.28
N ASN A 264 18.29 -13.71 -11.17
CA ASN A 264 17.38 -14.88 -11.10
C ASN A 264 17.60 -15.72 -9.84
N ARG A 265 18.87 -15.95 -9.47
CA ARG A 265 19.24 -16.66 -8.23
C ARG A 265 18.79 -15.90 -6.99
N THR A 266 18.97 -14.59 -6.99
CA THR A 266 18.54 -13.71 -5.89
C THR A 266 17.02 -13.73 -5.77
N PHE A 267 16.30 -13.60 -6.88
CA PHE A 267 14.84 -13.71 -6.88
C PHE A 267 14.37 -15.03 -6.26
N THR A 268 14.97 -16.15 -6.68
CA THR A 268 14.60 -17.49 -6.18
C THR A 268 14.95 -17.69 -4.70
N LEU A 269 15.95 -16.96 -4.20
CA LEU A 269 16.30 -16.96 -2.78
C LEU A 269 15.32 -16.12 -1.94
N LEU A 270 14.75 -15.06 -2.52
CA LEU A 270 13.77 -14.19 -1.85
C LEU A 270 12.36 -14.80 -1.88
N ASP A 271 11.99 -15.45 -2.98
CA ASP A 271 10.73 -16.17 -3.20
C ASP A 271 10.68 -17.50 -2.42
N GLN A 272 10.59 -17.41 -1.08
CA GLN A 272 10.56 -18.56 -0.17
C GLN A 272 9.24 -19.33 -0.20
N ASP A 273 8.14 -18.64 -0.52
CA ASP A 273 6.80 -19.21 -0.65
C ASP A 273 6.50 -19.76 -2.06
N HIS A 274 7.42 -19.55 -3.01
CA HIS A 274 7.37 -20.08 -4.37
C HIS A 274 6.17 -19.57 -5.16
N ASP A 275 5.71 -18.36 -4.86
CA ASP A 275 4.59 -17.71 -5.54
C ASP A 275 5.02 -16.95 -6.81
N ASN A 276 6.34 -16.94 -7.11
CA ASN A 276 6.97 -16.21 -8.21
C ASN A 276 6.82 -14.69 -8.13
N LEU A 277 6.67 -14.16 -6.92
CA LEU A 277 6.57 -12.74 -6.64
C LEU A 277 7.51 -12.37 -5.49
N VAL A 278 8.04 -11.15 -5.51
CA VAL A 278 8.85 -10.62 -4.41
C VAL A 278 8.13 -9.42 -3.80
N THR A 279 7.94 -9.47 -2.49
CA THR A 279 7.33 -8.38 -1.72
C THR A 279 8.32 -7.26 -1.44
N PHE A 280 7.82 -6.07 -1.12
CA PHE A 280 8.66 -4.95 -0.73
C PHE A 280 9.53 -5.27 0.51
N LYS A 281 9.02 -6.10 1.43
CA LYS A 281 9.77 -6.54 2.62
C LYS A 281 11.00 -7.37 2.24
N GLU A 282 10.83 -8.40 1.41
CA GLU A 282 11.95 -9.24 0.98
C GLU A 282 12.97 -8.45 0.16
N PHE A 283 12.48 -7.58 -0.71
CA PHE A 283 13.32 -6.69 -1.53
C PHE A 283 14.16 -5.75 -0.67
N SER A 284 13.56 -5.11 0.33
CA SER A 284 14.25 -4.19 1.23
C SER A 284 15.23 -4.90 2.15
N SER A 285 14.90 -6.08 2.67
CA SER A 285 15.85 -6.91 3.43
C SER A 285 17.07 -7.29 2.60
N TRP A 286 16.87 -7.70 1.34
CA TRP A 286 17.98 -7.97 0.42
C TRP A 286 18.88 -6.75 0.20
N LEU A 287 18.27 -5.59 -0.01
CA LEU A 287 19.01 -4.35 -0.23
C LEU A 287 19.78 -3.91 1.03
N ASP A 288 19.20 -4.12 2.21
CA ASP A 288 19.85 -3.86 3.50
C ASP A 288 21.09 -4.75 3.67
N THR A 289 20.98 -6.04 3.37
CA THR A 289 22.11 -6.97 3.41
C THR A 289 23.25 -6.52 2.48
N LEU A 290 22.92 -5.98 1.31
CA LEU A 290 23.93 -5.51 0.36
C LEU A 290 24.65 -4.23 0.80
N TYR A 291 23.91 -3.25 1.33
CA TYR A 291 24.45 -1.93 1.61
C TYR A 291 24.88 -1.72 3.06
N CYS A 292 24.08 -2.18 4.02
CA CYS A 292 24.22 -1.83 5.43
C CYS A 292 24.84 -2.91 6.30
N GLU A 293 24.71 -4.19 5.95
CA GLU A 293 25.23 -5.28 6.78
C GLU A 293 26.78 -5.43 6.73
N GLU A 294 27.32 -6.24 7.64
CA GLU A 294 28.75 -6.55 7.71
C GLU A 294 29.22 -7.44 6.55
N LEU A 295 30.53 -7.40 6.26
CA LEU A 295 31.14 -8.19 5.18
C LEU A 295 30.83 -9.69 5.29
N ASN A 296 30.73 -10.23 6.50
CA ASN A 296 30.43 -11.65 6.71
C ASN A 296 29.05 -12.04 6.19
N GLU A 297 28.05 -11.18 6.37
CA GLU A 297 26.70 -11.41 5.87
C GLU A 297 26.64 -11.27 4.36
N LYS A 298 27.36 -10.30 3.79
CA LYS A 298 27.51 -10.15 2.34
C LYS A 298 28.14 -11.37 1.68
N ILE A 299 29.20 -11.92 2.30
CA ILE A 299 29.83 -13.17 1.86
C ILE A 299 28.85 -14.34 2.00
N ARG A 300 28.07 -14.39 3.08
CA ARG A 300 27.06 -15.43 3.29
C ARG A 300 25.96 -15.36 2.24
N LEU A 301 25.46 -14.16 1.91
CA LEU A 301 24.49 -13.96 0.83
C LEU A 301 25.07 -14.46 -0.49
N LEU A 302 26.31 -14.07 -0.83
CA LEU A 302 26.98 -14.53 -2.04
C LEU A 302 27.11 -16.06 -2.08
N TYR A 303 27.48 -16.68 -0.96
CA TYR A 303 27.55 -18.14 -0.84
C TYR A 303 26.18 -18.79 -1.06
N ARG A 304 25.12 -18.24 -0.45
CA ARG A 304 23.75 -18.74 -0.61
C ARG A 304 23.23 -18.63 -2.05
N LEU A 305 23.66 -17.63 -2.81
CA LEU A 305 23.34 -17.52 -4.24
C LEU A 305 23.99 -18.62 -5.10
N HIS A 306 25.01 -19.30 -4.57
CA HIS A 306 25.76 -20.36 -5.27
C HIS A 306 25.48 -21.76 -4.71
N ILE A 307 24.36 -21.94 -4.01
CA ILE A 307 23.93 -23.22 -3.42
C ILE A 307 22.40 -23.36 -3.63
N PRO A 308 21.85 -24.59 -3.73
CA PRO A 308 20.40 -24.80 -3.70
C PRO A 308 19.77 -24.15 -2.44
N PRO A 309 18.61 -23.49 -2.52
CA PRO A 309 17.62 -23.50 -3.60
C PRO A 309 17.81 -22.43 -4.69
N ALA A 310 18.77 -21.51 -4.54
CA ALA A 310 18.99 -20.43 -5.51
C ALA A 310 19.60 -20.96 -6.83
N LEU A 311 20.43 -22.00 -6.75
CA LEU A 311 20.88 -22.77 -7.90
C LEU A 311 19.78 -23.74 -8.35
N THR A 312 19.30 -23.58 -9.59
CA THR A 312 18.43 -24.56 -10.24
C THR A 312 19.28 -25.63 -10.92
N GLU A 313 18.84 -26.89 -10.88
CA GLU A 313 19.61 -28.09 -11.29
C GLU A 313 20.19 -28.01 -12.73
N HIS A 314 19.59 -27.20 -13.61
CA HIS A 314 20.08 -26.97 -14.97
C HIS A 314 21.43 -26.20 -15.05
N GLU A 315 21.83 -25.49 -14.00
CA GLU A 315 23.10 -24.74 -13.96
C GLU A 315 24.27 -25.53 -13.34
N GLU A 316 24.02 -26.66 -12.66
CA GLU A 316 25.07 -27.52 -12.09
C GLU A 316 26.03 -28.02 -13.18
N ASP A 317 25.51 -28.32 -14.36
CA ASP A 317 26.31 -28.81 -15.49
C ASP A 317 27.16 -27.71 -16.17
N SER A 318 26.74 -26.44 -16.08
CA SER A 318 27.33 -25.33 -16.83
C SER A 318 28.28 -24.46 -15.99
N SER A 319 27.93 -24.18 -14.74
CA SER A 319 28.66 -23.23 -13.89
C SER A 319 29.77 -23.89 -13.08
N LEU A 320 29.58 -25.11 -12.57
CA LEU A 320 30.63 -25.83 -11.84
C LEU A 320 31.78 -26.29 -12.75
N ARG A 321 31.52 -26.55 -14.04
CA ARG A 321 32.60 -26.86 -14.99
C ARG A 321 33.45 -25.65 -15.35
N SER A 322 32.87 -24.44 -15.42
CA SER A 322 33.64 -23.24 -15.78
C SER A 322 34.44 -22.69 -14.59
N THR A 323 33.96 -22.80 -13.36
CA THR A 323 34.68 -22.33 -12.17
C THR A 323 35.83 -23.27 -11.77
N LEU A 324 35.69 -24.59 -11.91
CA LEU A 324 36.76 -25.54 -11.58
C LEU A 324 37.91 -25.57 -12.61
N LEU A 325 37.72 -24.97 -13.79
CA LEU A 325 38.79 -24.78 -14.78
C LEU A 325 39.50 -23.42 -14.66
N SER A 326 39.01 -22.52 -13.79
CA SER A 326 39.49 -21.13 -13.68
C SER A 326 40.41 -20.85 -12.47
N THR A 327 40.74 -21.86 -11.66
CA THR A 327 41.67 -21.68 -10.51
C THR A 327 43.13 -22.03 -10.82
N ASN A 328 43.43 -22.49 -12.05
CA ASN A 328 44.81 -22.77 -12.48
C ASN A 328 45.41 -21.73 -13.44
N ARG A 329 44.75 -20.57 -13.64
CA ARG A 329 45.35 -19.45 -14.37
C ARG A 329 45.85 -18.39 -13.40
N PRO A 330 47.17 -18.13 -13.32
CA PRO A 330 47.66 -16.99 -12.56
C PRO A 330 47.09 -15.71 -13.17
N LEU A 331 46.61 -14.81 -12.30
CA LEU A 331 46.10 -13.49 -12.67
C LEU A 331 47.20 -12.69 -13.39
N TYR A 332 47.14 -12.65 -14.72
CA TYR A 332 47.90 -11.68 -15.49
C TYR A 332 47.19 -10.33 -15.40
N LEU A 333 47.75 -9.43 -14.60
CA LEU A 333 47.42 -8.02 -14.62
C LEU A 333 47.92 -7.46 -15.95
N ASN A 334 47.02 -7.14 -16.88
CA ASN A 334 47.38 -6.45 -18.12
C ASN A 334 47.92 -5.05 -17.79
N LYS A 335 49.25 -4.92 -17.79
CA LYS A 335 49.95 -3.64 -17.91
C LYS A 335 50.68 -3.65 -19.23
N GLU A 336 50.17 -2.90 -20.20
CA GLU A 336 50.88 -2.60 -21.45
C GLU A 336 52.10 -1.69 -21.22
N PRO A 337 53.08 -1.68 -22.14
CA PRO A 337 54.45 -2.03 -21.80
C PRO A 337 55.38 -0.84 -21.60
N SER A 338 56.30 -0.97 -20.63
CA SER A 338 57.63 -0.35 -20.71
C SER A 338 58.61 -1.16 -19.86
N VAL A 339 59.44 -1.94 -20.54
CA VAL A 339 60.55 -2.70 -19.94
C VAL A 339 61.65 -1.72 -19.51
N PRO A 340 62.31 -1.97 -18.37
CA PRO A 340 63.76 -1.99 -18.38
C PRO A 340 64.32 -3.36 -17.95
N ALA A 341 65.43 -3.74 -18.58
CA ALA A 341 66.00 -5.07 -18.70
C ALA A 341 66.73 -5.60 -17.44
N GLY A 342 66.09 -5.57 -16.27
CA GLY A 342 66.68 -6.08 -15.01
C GLY A 342 65.81 -7.06 -14.21
N ALA A 343 64.59 -7.36 -14.65
CA ALA A 343 63.63 -8.15 -13.87
C ALA A 343 63.59 -9.66 -14.22
N GLU A 344 64.25 -10.10 -15.30
CA GLU A 344 64.20 -11.51 -15.73
C GLU A 344 65.01 -12.45 -14.82
N GLU A 345 66.08 -11.97 -14.17
CA GLU A 345 66.86 -12.80 -13.23
C GLU A 345 66.10 -13.05 -11.92
N ALA A 346 65.43 -12.03 -11.37
CA ALA A 346 64.68 -12.16 -10.12
C ALA A 346 63.44 -13.07 -10.25
N VAL A 347 62.79 -13.09 -11.43
CA VAL A 347 61.63 -13.96 -11.70
C VAL A 347 62.05 -15.43 -11.87
N LYS A 348 63.24 -15.68 -12.44
CA LYS A 348 63.80 -17.04 -12.54
C LYS A 348 64.18 -17.59 -11.16
N ASP A 349 64.81 -16.78 -10.32
CA ASP A 349 65.24 -17.17 -8.97
C ASP A 349 64.04 -17.54 -8.08
N TYR A 350 62.92 -16.81 -8.21
CA TYR A 350 61.68 -17.11 -7.49
C TYR A 350 61.01 -18.42 -7.95
N GLN A 351 61.05 -18.72 -9.26
CA GLN A 351 60.51 -19.98 -9.79
C GLN A 351 61.35 -21.20 -9.36
N GLU A 352 62.67 -21.03 -9.24
CA GLU A 352 63.56 -22.08 -8.75
C GLU A 352 63.33 -22.35 -7.26
N GLN A 353 63.20 -21.30 -6.43
CA GLN A 353 62.82 -21.44 -5.02
C GLN A 353 61.45 -22.13 -4.82
N LEU A 354 60.45 -21.80 -5.63
CA LEU A 354 59.12 -22.44 -5.55
C LEU A 354 59.18 -23.93 -5.90
N LYS A 355 59.98 -24.31 -6.92
CA LYS A 355 60.20 -25.72 -7.27
C LYS A 355 60.93 -26.48 -6.16
N GLN A 356 61.91 -25.85 -5.51
CA GLN A 356 62.63 -26.43 -4.38
C GLN A 356 61.68 -26.72 -3.21
N MET A 357 60.83 -25.75 -2.85
CA MET A 357 59.82 -25.90 -1.78
C MET A 357 58.84 -27.05 -2.04
N LEU A 358 58.35 -27.18 -3.29
CA LEU A 358 57.43 -28.25 -3.67
C LEU A 358 58.09 -29.64 -3.63
N GLN A 359 59.38 -29.72 -3.95
CA GLN A 359 60.15 -30.97 -3.79
C GLN A 359 60.38 -31.35 -2.33
N ASP A 360 60.57 -30.38 -1.45
CA ASP A 360 60.79 -30.67 -0.02
C ASP A 360 59.48 -31.05 0.69
N LEU A 361 58.35 -30.42 0.33
CA LEU A 361 57.01 -30.84 0.79
C LEU A 361 56.65 -32.26 0.36
N THR A 362 57.06 -32.69 -0.84
CA THR A 362 56.83 -34.07 -1.30
C THR A 362 57.77 -35.09 -0.66
N LYS A 363 58.93 -34.66 -0.14
CA LYS A 363 59.81 -35.51 0.68
C LYS A 363 59.29 -35.65 2.11
N GLU A 364 58.77 -34.59 2.72
CA GLU A 364 58.13 -34.67 4.05
C GLU A 364 56.89 -35.57 4.01
N LYS A 365 56.04 -35.44 2.98
CA LYS A 365 54.84 -36.27 2.83
C LYS A 365 55.14 -37.76 2.61
N LYS A 366 56.35 -38.11 2.15
CA LYS A 366 56.83 -39.51 2.05
C LYS A 366 57.44 -40.02 3.36
N LYS A 367 57.85 -39.14 4.26
CA LYS A 367 58.45 -39.50 5.57
C LYS A 367 57.38 -39.87 6.60
N ASP A 368 56.16 -39.36 6.45
CA ASP A 368 55.02 -39.61 7.35
C ASP A 368 54.17 -40.85 6.99
N VAL A 369 54.53 -41.63 5.96
CA VAL A 369 53.70 -42.77 5.48
C VAL A 369 54.22 -44.15 5.90
N ASP A 370 55.46 -44.29 6.37
CA ASP A 370 56.03 -45.61 6.71
C ASP A 370 56.51 -45.70 8.17
N GLN A 371 55.59 -45.94 9.10
CA GLN A 371 55.88 -46.66 10.35
C GLN A 371 54.61 -47.34 10.92
N PRO A 372 54.42 -48.66 10.74
CA PRO A 372 53.37 -49.37 11.43
C PRO A 372 53.74 -49.58 12.92
N LEU A 373 52.80 -49.24 13.80
CA LEU A 373 52.87 -49.51 15.25
C LEU A 373 52.92 -51.04 15.50
N PRO A 374 53.75 -51.53 16.44
CA PRO A 374 53.80 -52.96 16.74
C PRO A 374 52.55 -53.44 17.49
N LEU A 375 52.04 -54.61 17.10
CA LEU A 375 50.91 -55.31 17.70
C LEU A 375 51.23 -55.78 19.13
N MET A 376 50.31 -55.48 20.04
CA MET A 376 50.31 -55.89 21.44
C MET A 376 49.89 -57.36 21.54
N ASN A 377 50.77 -58.24 22.03
CA ASN A 377 50.44 -59.63 22.33
C ASN A 377 49.64 -59.74 23.64
N GLN A 378 48.74 -60.73 23.64
CA GLN A 378 47.80 -61.09 24.71
C GLN A 378 48.42 -61.26 26.10
#